data_AF-A0A969XS45-F1
#
_entry.id   AF-A0A969XS45-F1
#
_cell.length_a   1.000
_cell.length_b   1.000
_cell.length_c   1.000
_cell.angle_alpha   90.00
_cell.angle_beta   90.00
_cell.angle_gamma   90.00
#
_symmetry.space_group_name_H-M   'P 1'
#
loop_
_entity.id
_entity.type
_entity.pdbx_description
1 polymer ?
#
loop_
_entity_poly.entity_id
_entity_poly.type
_entity_poly.pdbx_seq_one_letter_code
_entity_poly.pdbx_strand_id
1 'polypeptide(L)'
;MSGADPRAHVRPHGATVRALYDLIAASGARALAVVGLVKNAGKTTVVNALMADCPALFGLTSLGLDGERTDHLTGLAKPSITPPSGTLIATTQGSLDRSRYTMEPIEELPFHTPLGRVLIGRAAGDGAVEVSGPTTLGELRLTVDRLLALGCEQVIIDGAINRLGSASPRVSDGVIVATGGMVGDTLDDVIETTVGAIDLLTLPGVGAETRKLLAPHVAAGDRCVAFSSGGVAHRLELSTVVGEGVTVAREVQRLGAGTLLVGGALTQEFVDDFTRVLPPRTELRVVVRDPTVLVLPPAMVSRFLRKGIRLEALTPLRVFALTVNPFRVPQPYRPKLFFSAVAEAVGDRVPMLDVVNGFARLPEAGVDLATSASS
;
A
#
# COMPACT_ATOMS: atom_id res chain seq x y z
N MET A 1 -32.91 -23.94 19.63
CA MET A 1 -31.61 -24.61 19.51
C MET A 1 -31.03 -24.17 18.16
N SER A 2 -30.21 -23.11 18.19
CA SER A 2 -28.75 -23.21 17.92
C SER A 2 -28.50 -23.67 16.49
N GLY A 3 -28.22 -22.82 15.50
CA GLY A 3 -27.31 -21.68 15.53
C GLY A 3 -26.08 -22.03 14.69
N ALA A 4 -26.03 -21.56 13.44
CA ALA A 4 -24.82 -21.31 12.66
C ALA A 4 -25.21 -20.68 11.30
N ASP A 5 -25.24 -19.34 11.24
CA ASP A 5 -24.74 -18.61 10.07
C ASP A 5 -23.45 -17.91 10.50
N PRO A 6 -22.28 -18.45 10.15
CA PRO A 6 -21.03 -17.76 10.28
C PRO A 6 -20.46 -17.55 8.87
N ARG A 7 -20.89 -16.48 8.20
CA ARG A 7 -20.28 -15.94 6.96
C ARG A 7 -20.29 -16.96 5.82
N ALA A 8 -21.30 -16.89 4.96
CA ALA A 8 -21.23 -17.47 3.62
C ALA A 8 -19.89 -17.05 2.96
N HIS A 9 -18.92 -17.96 2.96
CA HIS A 9 -17.65 -17.78 2.28
C HIS A 9 -17.97 -17.73 0.80
N VAL A 10 -18.16 -16.52 0.28
CA VAL A 10 -18.32 -16.33 -1.15
C VAL A 10 -17.02 -16.80 -1.79
N ARG A 11 -17.11 -17.88 -2.57
CA ARG A 11 -15.93 -18.45 -3.23
C ARG A 11 -15.44 -17.45 -4.27
N PRO A 12 -14.15 -17.12 -4.30
CA PRO A 12 -13.57 -16.30 -5.35
C PRO A 12 -13.90 -16.87 -6.75
N HIS A 13 -14.08 -15.99 -7.72
CA HIS A 13 -14.28 -16.36 -9.11
C HIS A 13 -12.91 -16.65 -9.75
N GLY A 14 -12.59 -17.94 -9.94
CA GLY A 14 -11.25 -18.38 -10.38
C GLY A 14 -10.69 -17.66 -11.62
N ALA A 15 -11.53 -17.29 -12.60
CA ALA A 15 -11.05 -16.55 -13.78
C ALA A 15 -10.51 -15.14 -13.47
N THR A 16 -11.13 -14.38 -12.54
CA THR A 16 -10.65 -13.04 -12.19
C THR A 16 -9.45 -13.10 -11.26
N VAL A 17 -9.40 -14.10 -10.36
CA VAL A 17 -8.21 -14.39 -9.55
C VAL A 17 -7.03 -14.74 -10.46
N ARG A 18 -7.26 -15.58 -11.46
CA ARG A 18 -6.23 -15.96 -12.43
C ARG A 18 -5.76 -14.75 -13.24
N ALA A 19 -6.66 -13.89 -13.71
CA ALA A 19 -6.29 -12.67 -14.41
C ALA A 19 -5.44 -11.73 -13.54
N LEU A 20 -5.77 -11.58 -12.25
CA LEU A 20 -4.95 -10.83 -11.30
C LEU A 20 -3.55 -11.45 -11.15
N TYR A 21 -3.47 -12.77 -11.01
CA TYR A 21 -2.19 -13.47 -10.93
C TYR A 21 -1.36 -13.32 -12.20
N ASP A 22 -1.98 -13.42 -13.38
CA ASP A 22 -1.28 -13.28 -14.66
C ASP A 22 -0.70 -11.85 -14.82
N LEU A 23 -1.40 -10.80 -14.37
CA LEU A 23 -0.86 -9.43 -14.32
C LEU A 23 0.41 -9.35 -13.45
N ILE A 24 0.38 -9.97 -12.27
CA ILE A 24 1.51 -9.97 -11.34
C ILE A 24 2.68 -10.77 -11.92
N ALA A 25 2.41 -11.97 -12.43
CA ALA A 25 3.43 -12.86 -12.98
C ALA A 25 4.11 -12.25 -14.21
N ALA A 26 3.35 -11.63 -15.12
CA ALA A 26 3.90 -10.93 -16.29
C ALA A 26 4.81 -9.75 -15.92
N SER A 27 4.61 -9.16 -14.73
CA SER A 27 5.38 -8.01 -14.25
C SER A 27 6.77 -8.37 -13.70
N GLY A 28 7.04 -9.67 -13.48
CA GLY A 28 8.26 -10.17 -12.83
C GLY A 28 8.38 -9.87 -11.33
N ALA A 29 7.33 -9.34 -10.69
CA ALA A 29 7.32 -9.05 -9.27
C ALA A 29 7.41 -10.32 -8.41
N ARG A 30 8.25 -10.27 -7.38
CA ARG A 30 8.45 -11.37 -6.43
C ARG A 30 8.02 -11.02 -5.01
N ALA A 31 7.94 -9.74 -4.66
CA ALA A 31 7.38 -9.27 -3.40
C ALA A 31 6.18 -8.36 -3.66
N LEU A 32 5.01 -8.75 -3.19
CA LEU A 32 3.75 -8.09 -3.47
C LEU A 32 3.09 -7.60 -2.19
N ALA A 33 2.86 -6.31 -2.09
CA ALA A 33 2.05 -5.76 -1.02
C ALA A 33 0.57 -5.85 -1.38
N VAL A 34 -0.27 -6.25 -0.42
CA VAL A 34 -1.73 -6.12 -0.54
C VAL A 34 -2.20 -5.18 0.56
N VAL A 35 -2.68 -4.00 0.19
CA VAL A 35 -3.15 -2.97 1.13
C VAL A 35 -4.64 -2.78 0.98
N GLY A 36 -5.36 -2.45 2.06
CA GLY A 36 -6.77 -2.08 2.00
C GLY A 36 -6.95 -0.62 2.37
N LEU A 37 -7.88 0.10 1.75
CA LEU A 37 -8.18 1.49 2.10
C LEU A 37 -8.96 1.62 3.42
N VAL A 38 -9.73 0.60 3.79
CA VAL A 38 -10.53 0.53 5.02
C VAL A 38 -10.64 -0.92 5.53
N LYS A 39 -11.13 -1.09 6.77
CA LYS A 39 -11.51 -2.40 7.31
C LYS A 39 -12.58 -3.00 6.39
N ASN A 40 -12.46 -4.30 6.12
CA ASN A 40 -13.36 -5.04 5.22
C ASN A 40 -13.33 -4.62 3.75
N ALA A 41 -12.28 -3.93 3.28
CA ALA A 41 -12.10 -3.64 1.85
C ALA A 41 -11.86 -4.88 0.96
N GLY A 42 -11.81 -6.10 1.52
CA GLY A 42 -11.62 -7.35 0.76
C GLY A 42 -10.16 -7.81 0.63
N LYS A 43 -9.20 -7.11 1.25
CA LYS A 43 -7.76 -7.46 1.26
C LYS A 43 -7.51 -8.95 1.57
N THR A 44 -8.00 -9.45 2.70
CA THR A 44 -7.78 -10.85 3.10
C THR A 44 -8.44 -11.84 2.15
N THR A 45 -9.58 -11.47 1.54
CA THR A 45 -10.21 -12.28 0.49
C THR A 45 -9.30 -12.41 -0.73
N VAL A 46 -8.66 -11.31 -1.16
CA VAL A 46 -7.70 -11.31 -2.27
C VAL A 46 -6.47 -12.16 -1.92
N VAL A 47 -5.91 -12.01 -0.72
CA VAL A 47 -4.76 -12.80 -0.27
C VAL A 47 -5.07 -14.30 -0.27
N ASN A 48 -6.20 -14.69 0.32
CA ASN A 48 -6.63 -16.09 0.33
C ASN A 48 -6.89 -16.64 -1.08
N ALA A 49 -7.55 -15.85 -1.95
CA ALA A 49 -7.82 -16.25 -3.32
C ALA A 49 -6.54 -16.48 -4.13
N LEU A 50 -5.58 -15.55 -4.03
CA LEU A 50 -4.28 -15.69 -4.71
C LEU A 50 -3.57 -16.96 -4.27
N MET A 51 -3.50 -17.23 -2.96
CA MET A 51 -2.80 -18.43 -2.49
C MET A 51 -3.54 -19.73 -2.83
N ALA A 52 -4.88 -19.73 -2.78
CA ALA A 52 -5.67 -20.94 -3.01
C ALA A 52 -5.79 -21.32 -4.50
N ASP A 53 -5.90 -20.32 -5.39
CA ASP A 53 -6.27 -20.54 -6.79
C ASP A 53 -5.12 -20.32 -7.78
N CYS A 54 -3.92 -19.98 -7.29
CA CYS A 54 -2.74 -19.77 -8.15
C CYS A 54 -1.66 -20.83 -7.89
N PRO A 55 -0.91 -21.24 -8.93
CA PRO A 55 -0.01 -22.39 -8.84
C PRO A 55 1.33 -22.10 -8.12
N ALA A 56 1.59 -20.84 -7.73
CA ALA A 56 2.87 -20.45 -7.14
C ALA A 56 3.01 -20.96 -5.70
N LEU A 57 4.23 -21.34 -5.33
CA LEU A 57 4.57 -21.46 -3.92
C LEU A 57 4.72 -20.07 -3.30
N PHE A 58 3.77 -19.69 -2.45
CA PHE A 58 3.78 -18.38 -1.80
C PHE A 58 4.59 -18.35 -0.50
N GLY A 59 5.23 -17.20 -0.26
CA GLY A 59 5.64 -16.72 1.04
C GLY A 59 4.60 -15.74 1.59
N LEU A 60 4.40 -15.69 2.91
CA LEU A 60 3.44 -14.81 3.55
C LEU A 60 4.07 -14.13 4.77
N THR A 61 3.98 -12.81 4.84
CA THR A 61 4.39 -12.01 6.00
C THR A 61 3.52 -10.76 6.11
N SER A 62 3.72 -9.95 7.14
CA SER A 62 3.14 -8.61 7.26
C SER A 62 4.14 -7.63 7.86
N LEU A 63 3.79 -6.33 7.91
CA LEU A 63 4.53 -5.35 8.69
C LEU A 63 3.82 -5.17 10.05
N GLY A 64 4.35 -5.79 11.10
CA GLY A 64 3.79 -5.82 12.44
C GLY A 64 4.28 -4.67 13.30
N LEU A 65 3.65 -3.50 13.19
CA LEU A 65 4.11 -2.28 13.88
C LEU A 65 3.53 -2.08 15.30
N ASP A 66 2.58 -2.91 15.77
CA ASP A 66 1.91 -2.66 17.05
C ASP A 66 2.04 -3.83 18.03
N GLY A 67 2.61 -3.53 19.20
CA GLY A 67 2.50 -4.33 20.43
C GLY A 67 1.18 -4.09 21.18
N GLU A 68 0.13 -3.65 20.49
CA GLU A 68 -1.18 -3.47 21.12
C GLU A 68 -1.76 -4.84 21.47
N ARG A 69 -2.03 -5.02 22.76
CA ARG A 69 -2.44 -6.28 23.39
C ARG A 69 -3.72 -6.88 22.85
N THR A 70 -4.48 -6.21 21.99
CA THR A 70 -5.74 -6.74 21.47
C THR A 70 -6.29 -5.86 20.36
N ASP A 71 -6.73 -6.45 19.24
CA ASP A 71 -7.68 -5.80 18.31
C ASP A 71 -9.06 -5.79 18.99
N HIS A 72 -9.17 -5.06 20.11
CA HIS A 72 -10.42 -4.87 20.86
C HIS A 72 -11.32 -3.84 20.17
N LEU A 73 -10.89 -3.20 19.09
CA LEU A 73 -11.57 -2.02 18.56
C LEU A 73 -12.87 -2.33 17.79
N THR A 74 -13.25 -3.60 17.54
CA THR A 74 -14.41 -3.89 16.66
C THR A 74 -15.31 -5.06 17.04
N GLY A 75 -14.90 -5.97 17.95
CA GLY A 75 -15.71 -7.16 18.28
C GLY A 75 -15.96 -8.15 17.11
N LEU A 76 -15.35 -7.91 15.94
CA LEU A 76 -15.40 -8.79 14.78
C LEU A 76 -14.13 -9.65 14.73
N ALA A 77 -14.26 -10.94 14.42
CA ALA A 77 -13.10 -11.83 14.34
C ALA A 77 -12.10 -11.28 13.30
N LYS A 78 -10.85 -11.05 13.73
CA LYS A 78 -9.74 -10.61 12.88
C LYS A 78 -9.71 -11.51 11.63
N PRO A 79 -9.62 -10.94 10.41
CA PRO A 79 -9.67 -11.76 9.22
C PRO A 79 -8.45 -12.68 9.21
N SER A 80 -8.71 -13.98 9.20
CA SER A 80 -7.69 -15.01 9.31
C SER A 80 -7.34 -15.51 7.91
N ILE A 81 -6.05 -15.52 7.60
CA ILE A 81 -5.54 -15.99 6.31
C ILE A 81 -5.45 -17.52 6.40
N THR A 82 -5.89 -18.24 5.37
CA THR A 82 -5.86 -19.71 5.35
C THR A 82 -4.83 -20.16 4.31
N PRO A 83 -3.55 -20.22 4.68
CA PRO A 83 -2.48 -20.59 3.75
C PRO A 83 -2.61 -22.07 3.38
N PRO A 84 -2.56 -22.44 2.09
CA PRO A 84 -2.47 -23.82 1.66
C PRO A 84 -1.22 -24.52 2.19
N SER A 85 -1.27 -25.86 2.22
CA SER A 85 -0.12 -26.68 2.62
C SER A 85 1.12 -26.34 1.81
N GLY A 86 2.27 -26.26 2.47
CA GLY A 86 3.56 -25.92 1.85
C GLY A 86 3.89 -24.42 1.82
N THR A 87 2.90 -23.52 1.94
CA THR A 87 3.12 -22.06 2.00
C THR A 87 4.15 -21.71 3.07
N LEU A 88 5.13 -20.86 2.74
CA LEU A 88 6.10 -20.36 3.72
C LEU A 88 5.50 -19.17 4.46
N ILE A 89 5.44 -19.23 5.79
CA ILE A 89 4.87 -18.15 6.61
C ILE A 89 5.99 -17.59 7.47
N ALA A 90 6.17 -16.28 7.45
CA ALA A 90 6.95 -15.54 8.43
C ALA A 90 6.01 -14.76 9.35
N THR A 91 5.94 -15.15 10.62
CA THR A 91 5.05 -14.51 11.62
C THR A 91 5.62 -14.61 13.02
N THR A 92 5.12 -13.82 13.96
CA THR A 92 5.56 -13.83 15.35
C THR A 92 4.98 -15.02 16.11
N GLN A 93 5.74 -15.52 17.09
CA GLN A 93 5.28 -16.56 18.02
C GLN A 93 3.91 -16.21 18.64
N GLY A 94 3.73 -14.97 19.11
CA GLY A 94 2.47 -14.55 19.73
C GLY A 94 1.28 -14.58 18.76
N SER A 95 1.48 -14.41 17.46
CA SER A 95 0.41 -14.55 16.47
C SER A 95 0.07 -16.02 16.17
N LEU A 96 1.06 -16.91 16.17
CA LEU A 96 0.80 -18.36 16.12
C LEU A 96 0.01 -18.81 17.34
N ASP A 97 0.40 -18.38 18.53
CA ASP A 97 -0.29 -18.72 19.78
C ASP A 97 -1.74 -18.24 19.80
N ARG A 98 -1.98 -16.98 19.38
CA ARG A 98 -3.35 -16.41 19.31
C ARG A 98 -4.23 -17.11 18.28
N SER A 99 -3.68 -17.48 17.14
CA SER A 99 -4.41 -18.22 16.11
C SER A 99 -4.48 -19.73 16.36
N ARG A 100 -3.76 -20.24 17.37
CA ARG A 100 -3.58 -21.67 17.64
C ARG A 100 -3.09 -22.44 16.40
N TYR A 101 -2.32 -21.76 15.54
CA TYR A 101 -1.83 -22.32 14.30
C TYR A 101 -0.47 -22.98 14.51
N THR A 102 -0.31 -24.20 13.99
CA THR A 102 0.96 -24.92 14.03
C THR A 102 1.54 -24.98 12.62
N MET A 103 2.83 -24.72 12.50
CA MET A 103 3.58 -24.83 11.25
C MET A 103 4.86 -25.62 11.50
N GLU A 104 5.38 -26.27 10.47
CA GLU A 104 6.70 -26.92 10.53
C GLU A 104 7.78 -25.83 10.61
N PRO A 105 8.51 -25.68 11.73
CA PRO A 105 9.48 -24.60 11.89
C PRO A 105 10.70 -24.83 10.99
N ILE A 106 11.18 -23.78 10.34
CA ILE A 106 12.38 -23.79 9.49
C ILE A 106 13.49 -22.94 10.11
N GLU A 107 13.18 -21.69 10.44
CA GLU A 107 14.17 -20.68 10.83
C GLU A 107 13.58 -19.68 11.81
N GLU A 108 14.39 -19.21 12.76
CA GLU A 108 14.08 -18.04 13.59
C GLU A 108 14.90 -16.85 13.08
N LEU A 109 14.24 -15.71 12.85
CA LEU A 109 14.89 -14.50 12.36
C LEU A 109 15.58 -13.74 13.50
N PRO A 110 16.66 -12.98 13.22
CA PRO A 110 17.56 -12.42 14.25
C PRO A 110 16.99 -11.20 15.01
N PHE A 111 15.69 -10.94 14.92
CA PHE A 111 15.03 -9.78 15.52
C PHE A 111 13.76 -10.17 16.28
N HIS A 112 13.37 -9.28 17.19
CA HIS A 112 12.26 -9.49 18.10
C HIS A 112 11.23 -8.38 17.92
N THR A 113 9.97 -8.75 18.12
CA THR A 113 8.85 -7.82 18.18
C THR A 113 8.24 -7.84 19.58
N PRO A 114 7.35 -6.90 19.92
CA PRO A 114 6.56 -6.99 21.15
C PRO A 114 5.72 -8.27 21.27
N LEU A 115 5.42 -8.93 20.14
CA LEU A 115 4.70 -10.21 20.08
C LEU A 115 5.62 -11.44 20.11
N GLY A 116 6.92 -11.23 20.39
CA GLY A 116 7.93 -12.27 20.43
C GLY A 116 8.76 -12.36 19.15
N ARG A 117 9.43 -13.50 19.01
CA ARG A 117 10.37 -13.82 17.91
C ARG A 117 9.61 -14.01 16.62
N VAL A 118 10.22 -13.63 15.50
CA VAL A 118 9.67 -13.87 14.16
C VAL A 118 10.22 -15.19 13.64
N LEU A 119 9.31 -16.12 13.32
CA LEU A 119 9.62 -17.46 12.88
C LEU A 119 9.21 -17.63 11.42
N ILE A 120 10.01 -18.38 10.66
CA ILE A 120 9.63 -18.91 9.35
C ILE A 120 9.28 -20.40 9.50
N GLY A 121 8.15 -20.80 8.94
CA GLY A 121 7.75 -22.21 8.89
C GLY A 121 6.85 -22.55 7.70
N ARG A 122 6.62 -23.84 7.45
CA ARG A 122 5.71 -24.34 6.40
C ARG A 122 4.31 -24.57 6.95
N ALA A 123 3.33 -24.01 6.27
CA ALA A 123 1.91 -24.21 6.53
C ALA A 123 1.51 -25.68 6.35
N ALA A 124 0.72 -26.22 7.27
CA ALA A 124 0.12 -27.56 7.12
C ALA A 124 -1.10 -27.55 6.18
N GLY A 125 -1.82 -26.41 6.09
CA GLY A 125 -2.97 -26.21 5.21
C GLY A 125 -4.35 -26.44 5.84
N ASP A 126 -4.42 -26.60 7.16
CA ASP A 126 -5.60 -27.08 7.89
C ASP A 126 -6.27 -26.03 8.79
N GLY A 127 -5.80 -24.78 8.73
CA GLY A 127 -6.26 -23.75 9.66
C GLY A 127 -5.95 -22.34 9.19
N ALA A 128 -6.53 -21.39 9.89
CA ALA A 128 -6.33 -19.98 9.63
C ALA A 128 -5.28 -19.42 10.59
N VAL A 129 -4.34 -18.65 10.06
CA VAL A 129 -3.21 -18.09 10.79
C VAL A 129 -3.38 -16.59 10.97
N GLU A 130 -2.97 -16.09 12.13
CA GLU A 130 -2.73 -14.66 12.33
C GLU A 130 -1.30 -14.34 11.88
N VAL A 131 -1.15 -13.35 11.00
CA VAL A 131 0.16 -12.94 10.49
C VAL A 131 0.55 -11.58 11.07
N SER A 132 1.57 -11.58 11.92
CA SER A 132 2.27 -10.36 12.34
C SER A 132 3.74 -10.55 12.06
N GLY A 133 4.29 -9.82 11.11
CA GLY A 133 5.73 -9.87 10.81
C GLY A 133 6.53 -8.84 11.63
N PRO A 134 7.73 -8.47 11.15
CA PRO A 134 8.61 -7.53 11.86
C PRO A 134 8.07 -6.11 11.92
N THR A 135 8.71 -5.27 12.74
CA THR A 135 8.23 -3.91 13.04
C THR A 135 8.85 -2.86 12.13
N THR A 136 10.02 -3.11 11.53
CA THR A 136 10.70 -2.14 10.66
C THR A 136 10.73 -2.59 9.20
N LEU A 137 10.86 -1.63 8.27
CA LEU A 137 11.03 -1.94 6.85
C LEU A 137 12.33 -2.69 6.54
N GLY A 138 13.40 -2.46 7.32
CA GLY A 138 14.67 -3.18 7.13
C GLY A 138 14.55 -4.66 7.50
N GLU A 139 13.93 -4.94 8.64
CA GLU A 139 13.62 -6.31 9.06
C GLU A 139 12.64 -6.99 8.11
N LEU A 140 11.61 -6.27 7.64
CA LEU A 140 10.67 -6.81 6.65
C LEU A 140 11.39 -7.16 5.35
N ARG A 141 12.32 -6.33 4.89
CA ARG A 141 13.13 -6.64 3.69
C ARG A 141 13.91 -7.93 3.90
N LEU A 142 14.57 -8.07 5.06
CA LEU A 142 15.29 -9.30 5.41
C LEU A 142 14.34 -10.51 5.40
N THR A 143 13.15 -10.40 6.00
CA THR A 143 12.14 -11.47 5.98
C THR A 143 11.75 -11.88 4.56
N VAL A 144 11.49 -10.91 3.68
CA VAL A 144 11.15 -11.15 2.27
C VAL A 144 12.30 -11.90 1.57
N ASP A 145 13.53 -11.43 1.74
CA ASP A 145 14.72 -12.06 1.14
C ASP A 145 14.92 -13.50 1.64
N ARG A 146 14.68 -13.77 2.93
CA ARG A 146 14.75 -15.12 3.52
C ARG A 146 13.66 -16.04 2.97
N LEU A 147 12.40 -15.59 2.89
CA LEU A 147 11.31 -16.37 2.31
C LEU A 147 11.63 -16.76 0.84
N LEU A 148 12.13 -15.83 0.05
CA LEU A 148 12.54 -16.10 -1.34
C LEU A 148 13.73 -17.07 -1.41
N ALA A 149 14.71 -16.94 -0.51
CA ALA A 149 15.86 -17.85 -0.43
C ALA A 149 15.46 -19.28 -0.01
N LEU A 150 14.36 -19.43 0.74
CA LEU A 150 13.79 -20.72 1.14
C LEU A 150 12.90 -21.37 0.06
N GLY A 151 12.78 -20.72 -1.11
CA GLY A 151 12.23 -21.31 -2.32
C GLY A 151 10.81 -20.89 -2.68
N CYS A 152 10.18 -19.94 -1.98
CA CYS A 152 8.93 -19.37 -2.50
C CYS A 152 9.17 -18.54 -3.78
N GLU A 153 8.20 -18.58 -4.67
CA GLU A 153 8.25 -17.90 -5.96
C GLU A 153 7.86 -16.42 -5.81
N GLN A 154 6.82 -16.18 -5.00
CA GLN A 154 6.30 -14.85 -4.66
C GLN A 154 6.01 -14.73 -3.17
N VAL A 155 6.34 -13.59 -2.58
CA VAL A 155 6.02 -13.23 -1.20
C VAL A 155 4.86 -12.24 -1.20
N ILE A 156 3.78 -12.58 -0.50
CA ILE A 156 2.69 -11.68 -0.18
C ILE A 156 2.98 -10.98 1.15
N ILE A 157 2.99 -9.66 1.14
CA ILE A 157 3.08 -8.80 2.32
C ILE A 157 1.68 -8.28 2.62
N ASP A 158 1.05 -8.86 3.64
CA ASP A 158 -0.27 -8.47 4.08
C ASP A 158 -0.21 -7.11 4.80
N GLY A 159 -0.61 -6.04 4.10
CA GLY A 159 -0.53 -4.67 4.58
C GLY A 159 -1.69 -4.30 5.51
N ALA A 160 -1.44 -3.44 6.50
CA ALA A 160 -2.51 -2.91 7.34
C ALA A 160 -3.30 -1.80 6.63
N ILE A 161 -4.55 -1.65 7.04
CA ILE A 161 -5.60 -0.83 6.41
C ILE A 161 -5.30 0.67 6.34
N ASN A 162 -4.40 1.19 7.18
CA ASN A 162 -4.04 2.61 7.20
C ASN A 162 -2.53 2.82 7.12
N ARG A 163 -1.78 1.81 6.66
CA ARG A 163 -0.31 1.83 6.74
C ARG A 163 0.29 1.30 5.44
N LEU A 164 0.67 2.24 4.59
CA LEU A 164 1.27 1.98 3.28
C LEU A 164 2.74 1.53 3.35
N GLY A 165 3.36 1.47 4.54
CA GLY A 165 4.77 1.08 4.66
C GLY A 165 5.09 -0.28 4.02
N SER A 166 4.17 -1.23 4.10
CA SER A 166 4.27 -2.54 3.43
C SER A 166 4.33 -2.46 1.90
N ALA A 167 3.79 -1.40 1.30
CA ALA A 167 3.83 -1.11 -0.13
C ALA A 167 5.07 -0.30 -0.56
N SER A 168 5.99 -0.01 0.37
CA SER A 168 7.18 0.77 0.03
C SER A 168 8.04 0.01 -0.99
N PRO A 169 8.60 0.68 -2.03
CA PRO A 169 9.49 0.04 -3.00
C PRO A 169 10.74 -0.60 -2.38
N ARG A 170 11.02 -0.31 -1.09
CA ARG A 170 12.10 -0.91 -0.33
C ARG A 170 11.82 -2.37 0.05
N VAL A 171 10.56 -2.80 0.09
CA VAL A 171 10.14 -4.12 0.58
C VAL A 171 9.22 -4.85 -0.40
N SER A 172 8.54 -4.13 -1.30
CA SER A 172 7.65 -4.70 -2.32
C SER A 172 7.99 -4.20 -3.72
N ASP A 173 7.86 -5.08 -4.71
CA ASP A 173 8.04 -4.78 -6.14
C ASP A 173 6.78 -4.17 -6.78
N GLY A 174 5.65 -4.26 -6.09
CA GLY A 174 4.39 -3.63 -6.46
C GLY A 174 3.28 -3.87 -5.43
N VAL A 175 2.12 -3.28 -5.69
CA VAL A 175 1.00 -3.26 -4.74
C VAL A 175 -0.32 -3.59 -5.42
N ILE A 176 -1.14 -4.38 -4.73
CA ILE A 176 -2.59 -4.48 -4.96
C ILE A 176 -3.29 -3.62 -3.92
N VAL A 177 -4.19 -2.77 -4.37
CA VAL A 177 -5.01 -1.91 -3.51
C VAL A 177 -6.42 -2.49 -3.43
N ALA A 178 -6.91 -2.76 -2.23
CA ALA A 178 -8.27 -3.21 -1.98
C ALA A 178 -9.13 -2.02 -1.50
N THR A 179 -10.22 -1.76 -2.22
CA THR A 179 -11.26 -0.78 -1.85
C THR A 179 -12.60 -1.47 -1.66
N GLY A 180 -13.57 -0.80 -1.04
CA GLY A 180 -14.90 -1.36 -0.91
C GLY A 180 -15.96 -0.38 -0.44
N GLY A 181 -17.20 -0.86 -0.32
CA GLY A 181 -18.35 -0.05 0.05
C GLY A 181 -18.30 0.55 1.46
N MET A 182 -17.37 0.12 2.30
CA MET A 182 -17.10 0.69 3.64
C MET A 182 -16.15 1.91 3.61
N VAL A 183 -15.66 2.31 2.44
CA VAL A 183 -14.69 3.42 2.30
C VAL A 183 -15.31 4.78 2.60
N GLY A 184 -16.60 4.96 2.31
CA GLY A 184 -17.35 6.18 2.53
C GLY A 184 -18.82 5.91 2.83
N ASP A 185 -19.54 6.94 3.23
CA ASP A 185 -20.94 6.82 3.65
C ASP A 185 -21.89 6.64 2.45
N THR A 186 -21.57 7.31 1.34
CA THR A 186 -22.26 7.24 0.05
C THR A 186 -21.39 6.65 -1.05
N LEU A 187 -22.00 6.30 -2.19
CA LEU A 187 -21.25 5.80 -3.35
C LEU A 187 -20.28 6.86 -3.90
N ASP A 188 -20.68 8.14 -3.87
CA ASP A 188 -19.85 9.25 -4.32
C ASP A 188 -18.62 9.41 -3.42
N ASP A 189 -18.78 9.30 -2.09
CA ASP A 189 -17.64 9.33 -1.14
C ASP A 189 -16.66 8.17 -1.37
N VAL A 190 -17.19 6.97 -1.65
CA VAL A 190 -16.38 5.79 -1.99
C VAL A 190 -15.58 6.05 -3.27
N ILE A 191 -16.21 6.62 -4.29
CA ILE A 191 -15.58 6.96 -5.56
C ILE A 191 -14.49 8.00 -5.35
N GLU A 192 -14.79 9.13 -4.70
CA GLU A 192 -13.84 10.21 -4.45
C GLU A 192 -12.61 9.71 -3.68
N THR A 193 -12.85 8.97 -2.59
CA THR A 193 -11.77 8.43 -1.75
C THR A 193 -10.94 7.39 -2.50
N THR A 194 -11.57 6.51 -3.28
CA THR A 194 -10.87 5.50 -4.07
C THR A 194 -10.01 6.14 -5.16
N VAL A 195 -10.57 7.06 -5.95
CA VAL A 195 -9.84 7.73 -7.03
C VAL A 195 -8.68 8.52 -6.48
N GLY A 196 -8.89 9.34 -5.44
CA GLY A 196 -7.80 10.12 -4.87
C GLY A 196 -6.73 9.26 -4.19
N ALA A 197 -7.09 8.10 -3.63
CA ALA A 197 -6.11 7.15 -3.10
C ALA A 197 -5.27 6.54 -4.23
N ILE A 198 -5.88 6.19 -5.37
CA ILE A 198 -5.14 5.75 -6.55
C ILE A 198 -4.23 6.88 -7.06
N ASP A 199 -4.74 8.11 -7.22
CA ASP A 199 -3.94 9.27 -7.65
C ASP A 199 -2.72 9.51 -6.74
N LEU A 200 -2.88 9.32 -5.42
CA LEU A 200 -1.77 9.39 -4.45
C LEU A 200 -0.76 8.24 -4.64
N LEU A 201 -1.22 7.03 -4.92
CA LEU A 201 -0.35 5.86 -5.02
C LEU A 201 0.34 5.77 -6.39
N THR A 202 -0.26 6.36 -7.43
CA THR A 202 0.27 6.39 -8.80
C THR A 202 0.91 7.73 -9.14
N LEU A 203 1.51 8.42 -8.17
CA LEU A 203 2.18 9.69 -8.43
C LEU A 203 3.25 9.55 -9.52
N PRO A 204 3.37 10.56 -10.39
CA PRO A 204 4.37 10.54 -11.44
C PRO A 204 5.79 10.51 -10.84
N GLY A 205 6.67 9.78 -11.51
CA GLY A 205 8.09 9.77 -11.19
C GLY A 205 8.79 11.05 -11.62
N VAL A 206 9.80 11.47 -10.86
CA VAL A 206 10.65 12.58 -11.29
C VAL A 206 11.44 12.20 -12.55
N GLY A 207 11.59 13.17 -13.46
CA GLY A 207 12.43 13.04 -14.65
C GLY A 207 13.92 12.85 -14.34
N ALA A 208 14.71 12.41 -15.32
CA ALA A 208 16.12 12.05 -15.15
C ALA A 208 16.98 13.19 -14.58
N GLU A 209 16.80 14.42 -15.05
CA GLU A 209 17.57 15.57 -14.58
C GLU A 209 17.27 15.91 -13.12
N THR A 210 15.99 15.88 -12.73
CA THR A 210 15.59 16.07 -11.34
C THR A 210 16.10 14.94 -10.46
N ARG A 211 16.06 13.69 -10.93
CA ARG A 211 16.64 12.56 -10.20
C ARG A 211 18.13 12.77 -9.93
N LYS A 212 18.91 13.21 -10.93
CA LYS A 212 20.34 13.52 -10.76
C LYS A 212 20.57 14.63 -9.75
N LEU A 213 19.77 15.70 -9.81
CA LEU A 213 19.84 16.83 -8.86
C LEU A 213 19.60 16.38 -7.41
N LEU A 214 18.66 15.46 -7.20
CA LEU A 214 18.25 15.02 -5.87
C LEU A 214 19.12 13.89 -5.29
N ALA A 215 19.77 13.09 -6.14
CA ALA A 215 20.50 11.89 -5.72
C ALA A 215 21.54 12.09 -4.60
N PRO A 216 22.39 13.15 -4.62
CA PRO A 216 23.36 13.37 -3.54
C PRO A 216 22.70 13.61 -2.18
N HIS A 217 21.56 14.28 -2.17
CA HIS A 217 20.81 14.63 -0.96
C HIS A 217 20.06 13.42 -0.38
N VAL A 218 19.50 12.59 -1.26
CA VAL A 218 18.89 11.32 -0.87
C VAL A 218 19.93 10.39 -0.26
N ALA A 219 21.11 10.28 -0.88
CA ALA A 219 22.21 9.45 -0.38
C ALA A 219 22.76 9.95 0.97
N ALA A 220 22.78 11.27 1.18
CA ALA A 220 23.16 11.89 2.45
C ALA A 220 22.08 11.74 3.55
N GLY A 221 20.87 11.31 3.21
CA GLY A 221 19.75 11.23 4.15
C GLY A 221 19.19 12.61 4.55
N ASP A 222 19.33 13.61 3.67
CA ASP A 222 18.80 14.94 3.91
C ASP A 222 17.27 14.89 4.04
N ARG A 223 16.72 15.47 5.12
CA ARG A 223 15.30 15.39 5.43
C ARG A 223 14.43 16.32 4.58
N CYS A 224 14.95 17.51 4.30
CA CYS A 224 14.25 18.53 3.53
C CYS A 224 15.27 19.43 2.83
N VAL A 225 15.13 19.59 1.52
CA VAL A 225 16.06 20.40 0.70
C VAL A 225 15.27 21.21 -0.31
N ALA A 226 15.45 22.52 -0.29
CA ALA A 226 14.87 23.44 -1.26
C ALA A 226 15.91 23.77 -2.34
N PHE A 227 15.50 23.78 -3.60
CA PHE A 227 16.35 24.11 -4.74
C PHE A 227 15.85 25.41 -5.36
N SER A 228 16.70 26.43 -5.36
CA SER A 228 16.41 27.71 -6.02
C SER A 228 16.30 27.54 -7.53
N SER A 229 15.78 28.55 -8.23
CA SER A 229 15.65 28.55 -9.70
C SER A 229 16.96 28.28 -10.45
N GLY A 230 18.11 28.65 -9.86
CA GLY A 230 19.45 28.34 -10.39
C GLY A 230 19.95 26.92 -10.10
N GLY A 231 19.15 26.07 -9.46
CA GLY A 231 19.51 24.70 -9.08
C GLY A 231 20.38 24.58 -7.82
N VAL A 232 20.62 25.69 -7.10
CA VAL A 232 21.40 25.67 -5.87
C VAL A 232 20.59 25.00 -4.76
N ALA A 233 21.19 23.99 -4.13
CA ALA A 233 20.57 23.24 -3.04
C ALA A 233 20.73 23.96 -1.70
N HIS A 234 19.64 24.08 -0.97
CA HIS A 234 19.57 24.65 0.38
C HIS A 234 18.95 23.62 1.32
N ARG A 235 19.79 23.01 2.16
CA ARG A 235 19.32 22.11 3.23
C ARG A 235 18.57 22.91 4.27
N LEU A 236 17.37 22.47 4.62
CA LEU A 236 16.60 23.09 5.70
C LEU A 236 16.93 22.38 7.01
N GLU A 237 17.47 23.12 7.98
CA GLU A 237 17.84 22.58 9.29
C GLU A 237 16.58 22.29 10.12
N LEU A 238 16.04 21.08 9.96
CA LEU A 238 14.83 20.64 10.64
C LEU A 238 15.08 19.34 11.42
N SER A 239 14.62 19.31 12.67
CA SER A 239 14.64 18.10 13.50
C SER A 239 13.58 17.07 13.09
N THR A 240 12.55 17.47 12.34
CA THR A 240 11.51 16.64 11.70
C THR A 240 10.83 17.45 10.60
N VAL A 241 10.16 16.79 9.64
CA VAL A 241 9.30 17.48 8.67
C VAL A 241 7.85 17.59 9.18
N VAL A 242 7.45 16.70 10.09
CA VAL A 242 6.08 16.66 10.62
C VAL A 242 5.78 17.95 11.37
N GLY A 243 4.72 18.65 10.97
CA GLY A 243 4.32 19.94 11.59
C GLY A 243 5.12 21.16 11.14
N GLU A 244 6.16 21.01 10.31
CA GLU A 244 7.03 22.13 9.89
C GLU A 244 6.54 22.85 8.62
N GLY A 245 5.25 22.74 8.29
CA GLY A 245 4.67 23.26 7.03
C GLY A 245 4.89 24.77 6.85
N VAL A 246 4.72 25.56 7.92
CA VAL A 246 4.92 27.02 7.89
C VAL A 246 6.39 27.36 7.66
N THR A 247 7.30 26.72 8.39
CA THR A 247 8.76 26.96 8.31
C THR A 247 9.25 26.68 6.89
N VAL A 248 8.89 25.51 6.34
CA VAL A 248 9.30 25.10 4.99
C VAL A 248 8.71 26.01 3.92
N ALA A 249 7.44 26.42 4.04
CA ALA A 249 6.82 27.35 3.08
C ALA A 249 7.54 28.71 3.03
N ARG A 250 7.93 29.26 4.18
CA ARG A 250 8.67 30.53 4.25
C ARG A 250 10.05 30.42 3.60
N GLU A 251 10.76 29.32 3.83
CA GLU A 251 12.06 29.10 3.20
C GLU A 251 11.94 28.91 1.69
N VAL A 252 10.93 28.17 1.22
CA VAL A 252 10.63 28.04 -0.22
C VAL A 252 10.39 29.41 -0.86
N GLN A 253 9.61 30.29 -0.20
CA GLN A 253 9.37 31.66 -0.67
C GLN A 253 10.65 32.50 -0.66
N ARG A 254 11.38 32.50 0.45
CA ARG A 254 12.61 33.28 0.64
C ARG A 254 13.68 32.94 -0.41
N LEU A 255 13.77 31.66 -0.77
CA LEU A 255 14.74 31.14 -1.73
C LEU A 255 14.27 31.20 -3.19
N GLY A 256 12.99 31.50 -3.44
CA GLY A 256 12.40 31.35 -4.78
C GLY A 256 12.54 29.92 -5.31
N ALA A 257 12.29 28.93 -4.45
CA ALA A 257 12.56 27.54 -4.76
C ALA A 257 11.53 26.96 -5.75
N GLY A 258 12.02 26.35 -6.83
CA GLY A 258 11.19 25.66 -7.82
C GLY A 258 11.06 24.16 -7.56
N THR A 259 11.91 23.59 -6.71
CA THR A 259 11.85 22.18 -6.30
C THR A 259 12.09 22.04 -4.80
N LEU A 260 11.33 21.19 -4.15
CA LEU A 260 11.45 20.83 -2.73
C LEU A 260 11.53 19.31 -2.61
N LEU A 261 12.63 18.79 -2.10
CA LEU A 261 12.76 17.40 -1.69
C LEU A 261 12.29 17.25 -0.25
N VAL A 262 11.37 16.31 -0.01
CA VAL A 262 10.92 15.91 1.32
C VAL A 262 11.27 14.42 1.52
N GLY A 263 12.28 14.16 2.35
CA GLY A 263 12.75 12.81 2.67
C GLY A 263 11.93 12.11 3.78
N GLY A 264 11.12 12.87 4.52
CA GLY A 264 10.27 12.39 5.62
C GLY A 264 8.79 12.19 5.25
N ALA A 265 7.99 11.89 6.26
CA ALA A 265 6.54 11.80 6.12
C ALA A 265 5.93 13.19 5.86
N LEU A 266 5.05 13.27 4.86
CA LEU A 266 4.28 14.47 4.56
C LEU A 266 2.89 14.28 5.18
N THR A 267 2.59 15.00 6.26
CA THR A 267 1.31 14.86 6.98
C THR A 267 0.27 15.84 6.45
N GLN A 268 -1.01 15.57 6.71
CA GLN A 268 -2.09 16.52 6.43
C GLN A 268 -1.83 17.89 7.06
N GLU A 269 -1.40 17.93 8.32
CA GLU A 269 -1.07 19.18 9.02
C GLU A 269 0.02 19.97 8.28
N PHE A 270 1.10 19.31 7.86
CA PHE A 270 2.14 19.94 7.04
C PHE A 270 1.55 20.54 5.77
N VAL A 271 0.76 19.75 5.04
CA VAL A 271 0.10 20.16 3.79
C VAL A 271 -0.79 21.38 3.99
N ASP A 272 -1.59 21.37 5.06
CA ASP A 272 -2.52 22.43 5.37
C ASP A 272 -1.81 23.75 5.61
N ASP A 273 -0.77 23.73 6.45
CA ASP A 273 0.06 24.89 6.75
C ASP A 273 0.88 25.36 5.55
N PHE A 274 1.51 24.42 4.86
CA PHE A 274 2.35 24.70 3.70
C PHE A 274 1.55 25.41 2.59
N THR A 275 0.38 24.88 2.24
CA THR A 275 -0.50 25.47 1.21
C THR A 275 -1.20 26.75 1.65
N ARG A 276 -1.36 26.98 2.96
CA ARG A 276 -1.92 28.21 3.53
C ARG A 276 -0.94 29.38 3.44
N VAL A 277 0.34 29.13 3.67
CA VAL A 277 1.40 30.15 3.62
C VAL A 277 1.84 30.46 2.19
N LEU A 278 1.86 29.45 1.31
CA LEU A 278 2.26 29.66 -0.08
C LEU A 278 1.25 30.50 -0.88
N PRO A 279 1.72 31.38 -1.79
CA PRO A 279 0.84 32.20 -2.61
C PRO A 279 0.02 31.35 -3.58
N PRO A 280 -1.11 31.85 -4.10
CA PRO A 280 -1.80 31.21 -5.21
C PRO A 280 -0.87 31.06 -6.43
N ARG A 281 -1.03 29.97 -7.20
CA ARG A 281 -0.25 29.68 -8.41
C ARG A 281 1.26 29.59 -8.17
N THR A 282 1.65 28.97 -7.06
CA THR A 282 3.06 28.68 -6.77
C THR A 282 3.53 27.57 -7.71
N GLU A 283 4.43 27.89 -8.64
CA GLU A 283 5.10 26.90 -9.48
C GLU A 283 6.17 26.17 -8.66
N LEU A 284 5.77 25.09 -8.00
CA LEU A 284 6.65 24.30 -7.15
C LEU A 284 6.48 22.83 -7.44
N ARG A 285 7.60 22.12 -7.61
CA ARG A 285 7.65 20.66 -7.56
C ARG A 285 7.99 20.21 -6.14
N VAL A 286 7.08 19.50 -5.48
CA VAL A 286 7.36 18.78 -4.25
C VAL A 286 7.67 17.33 -4.61
N VAL A 287 8.85 16.87 -4.24
CA VAL A 287 9.33 15.51 -4.49
C VAL A 287 9.39 14.76 -3.17
N VAL A 288 8.65 13.66 -3.09
CA VAL A 288 8.74 12.71 -1.97
C VAL A 288 9.55 11.49 -2.35
N ARG A 289 10.03 10.74 -1.35
CA ARG A 289 10.79 9.50 -1.60
C ARG A 289 9.98 8.48 -2.41
N ASP A 290 8.75 8.23 -1.98
CA ASP A 290 7.78 7.33 -2.60
C ASP A 290 6.39 7.65 -2.03
N PRO A 291 5.30 7.26 -2.70
CA PRO A 291 3.94 7.54 -2.22
C PRO A 291 3.61 7.07 -0.79
N THR A 292 4.33 6.09 -0.23
CA THR A 292 4.01 5.56 1.12
C THR A 292 4.36 6.51 2.25
N VAL A 293 5.12 7.59 1.98
CA VAL A 293 5.41 8.63 2.99
C VAL A 293 4.32 9.70 3.07
N LEU A 294 3.29 9.63 2.23
CA LEU A 294 2.16 10.56 2.25
C LEU A 294 1.14 10.09 3.29
N VAL A 295 1.03 10.85 4.37
CA VAL A 295 0.11 10.59 5.49
C VAL A 295 -0.96 11.68 5.48
N LEU A 296 -1.76 11.68 4.42
CA LEU A 296 -2.78 12.69 4.16
C LEU A 296 -4.00 12.10 3.43
N PRO A 297 -5.20 12.68 3.60
CA PRO A 297 -6.39 12.25 2.89
C PRO A 297 -6.26 12.42 1.37
N PRO A 298 -6.83 11.50 0.57
CA PRO A 298 -6.92 11.59 -0.90
C PRO A 298 -7.26 12.97 -1.47
N ALA A 299 -8.24 13.67 -0.88
CA ALA A 299 -8.72 14.98 -1.33
C ALA A 299 -7.63 16.08 -1.35
N MET A 300 -6.52 15.89 -0.64
CA MET A 300 -5.44 16.89 -0.56
C MET A 300 -4.57 16.96 -1.81
N VAL A 301 -4.53 15.93 -2.67
CA VAL A 301 -3.82 16.00 -3.96
C VAL A 301 -4.42 17.09 -4.85
N SER A 302 -5.75 17.09 -4.98
CA SER A 302 -6.48 18.11 -5.73
C SER A 302 -6.26 19.52 -5.17
N ARG A 303 -5.96 19.66 -3.87
CA ARG A 303 -5.61 20.96 -3.26
C ARG A 303 -4.20 21.42 -3.65
N PHE A 304 -3.22 20.51 -3.67
CA PHE A 304 -1.86 20.79 -4.18
C PHE A 304 -1.90 21.27 -5.62
N LEU A 305 -2.57 20.51 -6.48
CA LEU A 305 -2.67 20.83 -7.91
C LEU A 305 -3.33 22.18 -8.16
N ARG A 306 -4.43 22.50 -7.46
CA ARG A 306 -5.11 23.82 -7.54
C ARG A 306 -4.22 24.99 -7.09
N LYS A 307 -3.23 24.74 -6.22
CA LYS A 307 -2.25 25.74 -5.78
C LYS A 307 -1.08 25.92 -6.77
N GLY A 308 -1.00 25.10 -7.82
CA GLY A 308 0.13 25.07 -8.77
C GLY A 308 1.26 24.13 -8.35
N ILE A 309 1.07 23.40 -7.25
CA ILE A 309 2.10 22.52 -6.69
C ILE A 309 1.96 21.14 -7.32
N ARG A 310 3.04 20.67 -7.96
CA ARG A 310 3.15 19.32 -8.50
C ARG A 310 3.75 18.40 -7.45
N LEU A 311 3.13 17.24 -7.23
CA LEU A 311 3.63 16.21 -6.35
C LEU A 311 4.21 15.08 -7.20
N GLU A 312 5.48 14.75 -7.00
CA GLU A 312 6.20 13.72 -7.75
C GLU A 312 6.93 12.78 -6.78
N ALA A 313 7.18 11.54 -7.21
CA ALA A 313 7.91 10.55 -6.43
C ALA A 313 9.32 10.29 -7.00
N LEU A 314 10.31 10.17 -6.12
CA LEU A 314 11.62 9.65 -6.51
C LEU A 314 11.52 8.19 -6.95
N THR A 315 10.76 7.38 -6.22
CA THR A 315 10.50 5.98 -6.55
C THR A 315 8.99 5.77 -6.57
N PRO A 316 8.35 5.85 -7.76
CA PRO A 316 6.92 5.57 -7.92
C PRO A 316 6.55 4.16 -7.44
N LEU A 317 5.30 3.97 -7.03
CA LEU A 317 4.78 2.63 -6.80
C LEU A 317 4.30 2.02 -8.10
N ARG A 318 4.44 0.69 -8.21
CA ARG A 318 3.80 -0.12 -9.25
C ARG A 318 2.48 -0.64 -8.70
N VAL A 319 1.38 0.05 -8.98
CA VAL A 319 0.03 -0.42 -8.59
C VAL A 319 -0.45 -1.39 -9.67
N PHE A 320 -0.48 -2.69 -9.37
CA PHE A 320 -0.85 -3.71 -10.36
C PHE A 320 -2.34 -3.81 -10.57
N ALA A 321 -3.12 -3.62 -9.51
CA ALA A 321 -4.57 -3.69 -9.59
C ALA A 321 -5.25 -2.98 -8.41
N LEU A 322 -6.44 -2.49 -8.68
CA LEU A 322 -7.46 -2.16 -7.68
C LEU A 322 -8.45 -3.32 -7.58
N THR A 323 -8.57 -3.93 -6.41
CA THR A 323 -9.63 -4.91 -6.14
C THR A 323 -10.79 -4.24 -5.41
N VAL A 324 -12.02 -4.56 -5.79
CA VAL A 324 -13.21 -3.92 -5.21
C VAL A 324 -14.05 -4.93 -4.41
N ASN A 325 -14.63 -4.47 -3.30
CA ASN A 325 -15.57 -5.23 -2.48
C ASN A 325 -16.87 -4.43 -2.25
N PRO A 326 -18.03 -4.82 -2.81
CA PRO A 326 -19.29 -4.08 -2.64
C PRO A 326 -19.89 -4.20 -1.23
N PHE A 327 -19.27 -4.96 -0.33
CA PHE A 327 -19.69 -5.09 1.06
C PHE A 327 -19.75 -3.73 1.77
N ARG A 328 -20.89 -3.48 2.42
CA ARG A 328 -21.08 -2.41 3.40
C ARG A 328 -22.24 -2.74 4.34
N VAL A 329 -22.31 -2.03 5.46
CA VAL A 329 -23.42 -2.14 6.42
C VAL A 329 -24.37 -0.93 6.30
N PRO A 330 -25.68 -1.09 6.56
CA PRO A 330 -26.37 -2.34 6.87
C PRO A 330 -26.63 -3.23 5.64
N GLN A 331 -26.56 -2.67 4.43
CA GLN A 331 -26.87 -3.38 3.19
C GLN A 331 -25.75 -3.21 2.16
N PRO A 332 -25.21 -4.31 1.59
CA PRO A 332 -24.19 -4.26 0.56
C PRO A 332 -24.71 -3.58 -0.71
N TYR A 333 -23.81 -2.95 -1.47
CA TYR A 333 -24.16 -2.49 -2.81
C TYR A 333 -24.44 -3.68 -3.74
N ARG A 334 -25.25 -3.47 -4.78
CA ARG A 334 -25.38 -4.46 -5.86
C ARG A 334 -24.05 -4.57 -6.59
N PRO A 335 -23.41 -5.75 -6.66
CA PRO A 335 -22.04 -5.89 -7.17
C PRO A 335 -21.80 -5.25 -8.54
N LYS A 336 -22.69 -5.51 -9.52
CA LYS A 336 -22.56 -4.94 -10.86
C LYS A 336 -22.64 -3.41 -10.89
N LEU A 337 -23.57 -2.80 -10.15
CA LEU A 337 -23.72 -1.34 -10.11
C LEU A 337 -22.51 -0.68 -9.44
N PHE A 338 -22.06 -1.27 -8.32
CA PHE A 338 -20.88 -0.78 -7.61
C PHE A 338 -19.63 -0.87 -8.48
N PHE A 339 -19.39 -2.04 -9.09
CA PHE A 339 -18.26 -2.25 -9.97
C PHE A 339 -18.27 -1.27 -11.14
N SER A 340 -19.40 -1.12 -11.83
CA SER A 340 -19.51 -0.19 -12.96
C SER A 340 -19.21 1.26 -12.57
N ALA A 341 -19.76 1.74 -11.45
CA ALA A 341 -19.55 3.12 -11.01
C ALA A 341 -18.09 3.40 -10.62
N VAL A 342 -17.46 2.49 -9.87
CA VAL A 342 -16.04 2.63 -9.51
C VAL A 342 -15.15 2.49 -10.75
N ALA A 343 -15.46 1.55 -11.65
CA ALA A 343 -14.71 1.35 -12.89
C ALA A 343 -14.72 2.60 -13.77
N GLU A 344 -15.88 3.24 -13.90
CA GLU A 344 -16.05 4.47 -14.69
C GLU A 344 -15.18 5.60 -14.13
N ALA A 345 -15.23 5.82 -12.81
CA ALA A 345 -14.50 6.91 -12.16
C ALA A 345 -12.98 6.68 -12.12
N VAL A 346 -12.54 5.44 -11.87
CA VAL A 346 -11.11 5.07 -11.89
C VAL A 346 -10.54 5.20 -13.30
N GLY A 347 -11.34 4.88 -14.33
CA GLY A 347 -10.93 4.95 -15.73
C GLY A 347 -9.79 3.97 -16.02
N ASP A 348 -8.76 4.45 -16.71
CA ASP A 348 -7.62 3.62 -17.15
C ASP A 348 -6.38 3.78 -16.26
N ARG A 349 -6.56 4.34 -15.05
CA ARG A 349 -5.46 4.53 -14.08
C ARG A 349 -4.77 3.22 -13.72
N VAL A 350 -5.57 2.20 -13.41
CA VAL A 350 -5.11 0.87 -12.99
C VAL A 350 -6.13 -0.21 -13.41
N PRO A 351 -5.69 -1.46 -13.65
CA PRO A 351 -6.60 -2.59 -13.79
C PRO A 351 -7.51 -2.72 -12.57
N MET A 352 -8.78 -3.08 -12.76
CA MET A 352 -9.75 -3.21 -11.68
C MET A 352 -10.44 -4.58 -11.69
N LEU A 353 -10.50 -5.25 -10.54
CA LEU A 353 -11.07 -6.60 -10.43
C LEU A 353 -11.97 -6.77 -9.20
N ASP A 354 -13.05 -7.51 -9.36
CA ASP A 354 -13.81 -8.11 -8.28
C ASP A 354 -13.52 -9.62 -8.29
N VAL A 355 -12.65 -10.04 -7.37
CA VAL A 355 -12.20 -11.44 -7.27
C VAL A 355 -13.29 -12.38 -6.78
N VAL A 356 -14.43 -11.86 -6.31
CA VAL A 356 -15.54 -12.64 -5.76
C VAL A 356 -16.69 -12.74 -6.75
N ASN A 357 -17.11 -11.60 -7.31
CA ASN A 357 -18.27 -11.53 -8.20
C ASN A 357 -17.90 -11.69 -9.69
N GLY A 358 -16.61 -11.85 -10.03
CA GLY A 358 -16.18 -12.19 -11.38
C GLY A 358 -16.17 -11.02 -12.36
N PHE A 359 -16.10 -9.77 -11.87
CA PHE A 359 -15.99 -8.60 -12.73
C PHE A 359 -14.53 -8.18 -12.90
N ALA A 360 -14.16 -7.73 -14.11
CA ALA A 360 -12.85 -7.19 -14.38
C ALA A 360 -12.92 -6.07 -15.44
N ARG A 361 -12.07 -5.07 -15.27
CA ARG A 361 -11.72 -4.03 -16.24
C ARG A 361 -10.21 -4.04 -16.34
N LEU A 362 -9.70 -4.68 -17.39
CA LEU A 362 -8.28 -4.73 -17.69
C LEU A 362 -7.96 -3.64 -18.72
N PRO A 363 -6.75 -3.06 -18.71
CA PRO A 363 -6.31 -2.18 -19.78
C PRO A 363 -6.33 -2.94 -21.11
N GLU A 364 -6.61 -2.22 -22.20
CA GLU A 364 -6.52 -2.81 -23.55
C GLU A 364 -5.10 -3.35 -23.77
N ALA A 365 -4.99 -4.53 -24.38
CA ALA A 365 -3.72 -5.21 -24.58
C ALA A 365 -2.74 -4.32 -25.35
N GLY A 366 -1.69 -3.83 -24.67
CA GLY A 366 -0.67 -2.95 -25.25
C GLY A 366 -0.24 -1.77 -24.37
N VAL A 367 -0.90 -1.49 -23.25
CA VAL A 367 -0.43 -0.46 -22.29
C VAL A 367 0.57 -1.09 -21.33
N ASP A 368 1.85 -0.80 -21.54
CA ASP A 368 2.92 -1.16 -20.61
C ASP A 368 2.73 -0.38 -19.30
N LEU A 369 2.22 -1.07 -18.25
CA LEU A 369 2.02 -0.52 -16.91
C LEU A 369 3.35 -0.10 -16.24
N ALA A 370 4.50 -0.36 -16.87
CA ALA A 370 5.80 0.12 -16.43
C ALA A 370 6.17 1.51 -16.96
N THR A 371 5.45 2.09 -17.94
CA THR A 371 5.93 3.30 -18.64
C THR A 371 4.88 4.37 -18.97
N SER A 372 3.73 4.45 -18.29
CA SER A 372 2.87 5.65 -18.39
C SER A 372 3.44 6.85 -17.61
N ALA A 373 4.69 7.19 -17.90
CA ALA A 373 5.40 8.37 -17.42
C ALA A 373 6.10 9.06 -18.59
N SER A 374 5.37 9.35 -19.67
CA SER A 374 5.76 10.37 -20.66
C SER A 374 4.60 10.70 -21.59
N SER A 375 3.87 11.76 -21.27
CA SER A 375 3.25 12.67 -22.22
C SER A 375 3.12 14.03 -21.58
#